data_AF-A0A166DW73-F1
#
_entry.id   AF-A0A166DW73-F1
#
_cell.length_a   1.000
_cell.length_b   1.000
_cell.length_c   1.000
_cell.angle_alpha   90.00
_cell.angle_beta   90.00
_cell.angle_gamma   90.00
#
_symmetry.space_group_name_H-M   'P 1'
#
loop_
_entity.id
_entity.type
_entity.pdbx_description
1 polymer ?
#
loop_
_entity_poly.entity_id
_entity_poly.type
_entity_poly.pdbx_seq_one_letter_code
_entity_poly.pdbx_strand_id
1 'polypeptide(L)'
;MLSLPPPARDSSSSVSKDEERGGKPVISMAEDEDTLRHLLILCYPAFLPALDNMDELSLTIRVAQKFELPCASSIMKYRLLALASTAPERAYALGWIIQSKEVVHLAAKESLARPLLDISPQPEFAQIPESAVFELLAYHRLCLRSVSSIATSLEWLRPASLPAAVLQWQNVADADNTGRCNCNSGLVSVILAGGVELWIKTWCKTYLETAVGELQSCVRGSTVKQFKTLRNAVVNNVGNCTTCKANCYEALDKISDLLVEQVERVITKTSLKHLSELVARPISRPP
;
A
#
# COMPACT_ATOMS: atom_id res chain seq x y z
N MET A 1 -6.37 -40.12 5.07
CA MET A 1 -6.01 -40.87 6.30
C MET A 1 -4.50 -41.06 6.29
N LEU A 2 -3.80 -40.40 7.21
CA LEU A 2 -2.36 -40.61 7.42
C LEU A 2 -2.22 -41.73 8.44
N SER A 3 -2.10 -42.96 7.99
CA SER A 3 -1.75 -44.09 8.86
C SER A 3 -0.22 -44.17 8.91
N LEU A 4 0.37 -43.59 9.95
CA LEU A 4 1.78 -43.80 10.23
C LEU A 4 2.00 -45.30 10.51
N PRO A 5 3.03 -45.94 9.94
CA PRO A 5 3.36 -47.31 10.29
C PRO A 5 3.65 -47.38 11.80
N PRO A 6 3.12 -48.40 12.52
CA PRO A 6 3.46 -48.57 13.92
C PRO A 6 4.98 -48.83 14.04
N PRO A 7 5.64 -48.29 15.09
CA PRO A 7 7.05 -48.57 15.31
C PRO A 7 7.25 -50.09 15.45
N ALA A 8 8.23 -50.61 14.72
CA ALA A 8 8.54 -52.03 14.70
C ALA A 8 8.85 -52.50 16.13
N ARG A 9 8.02 -53.40 16.66
CA ARG A 9 8.31 -54.11 17.91
C ARG A 9 9.28 -55.24 17.60
N ASP A 10 10.54 -54.89 17.34
CA ASP A 10 11.57 -55.89 17.16
C ASP A 10 12.12 -56.31 18.52
N SER A 11 11.59 -57.44 19.00
CA SER A 11 12.31 -58.28 19.94
C SER A 11 13.64 -58.70 19.32
N SER A 12 14.74 -58.22 19.91
CA SER A 12 16.13 -58.59 19.67
C SER A 12 16.82 -58.07 18.39
N SER A 13 17.35 -56.85 18.44
CA SER A 13 18.75 -56.56 18.09
C SER A 13 19.11 -55.10 18.45
N SER A 14 20.37 -54.88 18.79
CA SER A 14 20.92 -53.70 19.46
C SER A 14 21.03 -52.46 18.54
N VAL A 15 19.95 -51.70 18.37
CA VAL A 15 19.99 -50.34 17.79
C VAL A 15 18.97 -49.46 18.54
N SER A 16 19.45 -48.36 19.14
CA SER A 16 18.75 -47.30 19.90
C SER A 16 17.32 -47.58 20.36
N LYS A 17 17.12 -47.90 21.64
CA LYS A 17 15.81 -47.76 22.28
C LYS A 17 15.39 -46.30 22.17
N ASP A 18 14.35 -46.02 21.39
CA ASP A 18 13.68 -44.72 21.47
C ASP A 18 13.30 -44.48 22.94
N GLU A 19 13.60 -43.28 23.45
CA GLU A 19 13.29 -42.96 24.83
C GLU A 19 11.78 -43.04 25.03
N GLU A 20 11.32 -43.76 26.06
CA GLU A 20 9.91 -43.84 26.42
C GLU A 20 9.67 -43.12 27.73
N ARG A 21 8.70 -42.20 27.76
CA ARG A 21 8.30 -41.49 28.99
C ARG A 21 6.83 -41.72 29.25
N GLY A 22 6.52 -42.42 30.35
CA GLY A 22 5.14 -42.77 30.70
C GLY A 22 4.46 -43.70 29.67
N GLY A 23 5.21 -44.60 29.03
CA GLY A 23 4.70 -45.54 28.02
C GLY A 23 4.38 -44.91 26.66
N LYS A 24 4.84 -43.68 26.41
CA LYS A 24 4.75 -43.00 25.11
C LYS A 24 6.14 -42.83 24.51
N PRO A 25 6.31 -43.02 23.19
CA PRO A 25 7.58 -42.75 22.51
C PRO A 25 7.91 -41.26 22.60
N VAL A 26 9.16 -40.93 22.92
CA VAL A 26 9.69 -39.57 22.97
C VAL A 26 10.48 -39.32 21.70
N ILE A 27 10.05 -38.33 20.94
CA ILE A 27 10.76 -37.86 19.74
C ILE A 27 11.59 -36.66 20.16
N SER A 28 12.92 -36.81 20.12
CA SER A 28 13.82 -35.68 20.32
C SER A 28 13.84 -34.81 19.07
N MET A 29 13.62 -33.50 19.24
CA MET A 29 13.61 -32.52 18.16
C MET A 29 14.62 -31.43 18.46
N ALA A 30 15.28 -30.93 17.41
CA ALA A 30 16.27 -29.86 17.51
C ALA A 30 15.63 -28.47 17.73
N GLU A 31 14.33 -28.36 17.51
CA GLU A 31 13.59 -27.11 17.63
C GLU A 31 13.21 -26.79 19.08
N ASP A 32 13.10 -25.50 19.39
CA ASP A 32 12.64 -25.03 20.69
C ASP A 32 11.12 -25.18 20.87
N GLU A 33 10.67 -24.94 22.11
CA GLU A 33 9.26 -25.02 22.49
C GLU A 33 8.36 -24.15 21.61
N ASP A 34 8.79 -22.93 21.29
CA ASP A 34 8.02 -21.99 20.47
C ASP A 34 7.87 -22.46 19.02
N THR A 35 8.95 -22.94 18.41
CA THR A 35 8.93 -23.46 17.05
C THR A 35 8.03 -24.70 16.95
N LEU A 36 8.13 -25.61 17.91
CA LEU A 36 7.25 -26.79 17.99
C LEU A 36 5.80 -26.41 18.22
N ARG A 37 5.52 -25.40 19.05
CA ARG A 37 4.17 -24.88 19.27
C ARG A 37 3.56 -24.37 17.95
N HIS A 38 4.29 -23.59 17.16
CA HIS A 38 3.81 -23.10 15.87
C HIS A 38 3.59 -24.25 14.86
N LEU A 39 4.50 -25.23 14.83
CA LEU A 39 4.36 -26.43 14.01
C LEU A 39 3.06 -27.18 14.33
N LEU A 40 2.81 -27.44 15.61
CA LEU A 40 1.60 -28.13 16.05
C LEU A 40 0.33 -27.33 15.76
N ILE A 41 0.36 -26.00 15.93
CA ILE A 41 -0.77 -25.13 15.58
C ILE A 41 -1.12 -25.24 14.09
N LEU A 42 -0.11 -25.29 13.21
CA LEU A 42 -0.33 -25.45 11.76
C LEU A 42 -0.88 -26.84 11.42
N CYS A 43 -0.46 -27.89 12.14
CA CYS A 43 -0.98 -29.25 11.99
C CYS A 43 -2.40 -29.42 12.57
N TYR A 44 -2.79 -28.60 13.55
CA TYR A 44 -4.09 -28.65 14.22
C TYR A 44 -4.80 -27.27 14.18
N PRO A 45 -5.29 -26.83 13.00
CA PRO A 45 -5.75 -25.46 12.75
C PRO A 45 -6.97 -25.02 13.57
N ALA A 46 -7.71 -25.97 14.16
CA ALA A 46 -8.90 -25.70 14.97
C ALA A 46 -8.63 -24.77 16.17
N PHE A 47 -7.35 -24.61 16.55
CA PHE A 47 -6.90 -23.79 17.68
C PHE A 47 -5.95 -22.66 17.26
N LEU A 48 -6.00 -22.22 15.99
CA LEU A 48 -5.12 -21.14 15.51
C LEU A 48 -5.32 -19.86 16.32
N PRO A 49 -4.30 -19.41 17.09
CA PRO A 49 -4.35 -18.11 17.74
C PRO A 49 -4.35 -17.01 16.68
N ALA A 50 -4.76 -15.80 17.08
CA ALA A 50 -4.68 -14.64 16.22
C ALA A 50 -3.20 -14.28 16.00
N LEU A 51 -2.63 -14.71 14.86
CA LEU A 51 -1.29 -14.35 14.40
C LEU A 51 -1.26 -12.87 13.99
N ASP A 52 -1.37 -11.99 14.98
CA ASP A 52 -1.52 -10.54 14.80
C ASP A 52 -0.17 -9.80 14.91
N ASN A 53 0.89 -10.51 15.33
CA ASN A 53 2.24 -9.97 15.38
C ASN A 53 3.08 -10.41 14.17
N MET A 54 3.86 -9.49 13.61
CA MET A 54 4.74 -9.78 12.47
C MET A 54 5.87 -10.74 12.81
N ASP A 55 6.38 -10.74 14.05
CA ASP A 55 7.45 -11.68 14.44
C ASP A 55 6.95 -13.12 14.52
N GLU A 56 5.76 -13.32 15.09
CA GLU A 56 5.09 -14.63 15.13
C GLU A 56 4.79 -15.11 13.72
N LEU A 57 4.33 -14.22 12.84
CA LEU A 57 4.04 -14.55 11.45
C LEU A 57 5.31 -14.95 10.68
N SER A 58 6.41 -14.22 10.90
CA SER A 58 7.73 -14.53 10.34
C SER A 58 8.27 -15.88 10.83
N LEU A 59 8.12 -16.20 12.12
CA LEU A 59 8.45 -17.52 12.67
C LEU A 59 7.57 -18.61 12.06
N THR A 60 6.25 -18.39 11.98
CA THR A 60 5.30 -19.34 11.42
C THR A 60 5.61 -19.66 9.96
N ILE A 61 5.99 -18.66 9.15
CA ILE A 61 6.40 -18.84 7.75
C ILE A 61 7.65 -19.73 7.67
N ARG A 62 8.66 -19.48 8.51
CA ARG A 62 9.88 -20.29 8.55
C ARG A 62 9.59 -21.74 8.93
N VAL A 63 8.74 -21.96 9.93
CA VAL A 63 8.28 -23.30 10.32
C VAL A 63 7.56 -23.99 9.17
N ALA A 64 6.60 -23.30 8.53
CA ALA A 64 5.86 -23.84 7.41
C ALA A 64 6.75 -24.24 6.24
N GLN A 65 7.79 -23.46 5.94
CA GLN A 65 8.76 -23.79 4.88
C GLN A 65 9.67 -24.96 5.26
N LYS A 66 10.18 -24.98 6.48
CA LYS A 66 11.09 -26.04 6.98
C LYS A 66 10.41 -27.41 7.01
N PHE A 67 9.15 -27.46 7.42
CA PHE A 67 8.36 -28.69 7.54
C PHE A 67 7.43 -28.93 6.34
N GLU A 68 7.57 -28.16 5.26
CA GLU A 68 6.82 -28.29 4.01
C GLU A 68 5.29 -28.39 4.21
N LEU A 69 4.73 -27.40 4.91
CA LEU A 69 3.30 -27.33 5.26
C LEU A 69 2.53 -26.39 4.31
N PRO A 70 2.06 -26.86 3.13
CA PRO A 70 1.45 -26.00 2.11
C PRO A 70 0.16 -25.32 2.58
N CYS A 71 -0.58 -25.96 3.51
CA CYS A 71 -1.82 -25.41 4.06
C CYS A 71 -1.60 -24.10 4.82
N ALA A 72 -0.40 -23.87 5.36
CA ALA A 72 -0.06 -22.67 6.11
C ALA A 72 -0.04 -21.42 5.21
N SER A 73 0.35 -21.56 3.93
CA SER A 73 0.54 -20.42 3.02
C SER A 73 -0.72 -19.57 2.84
N SER A 74 -1.88 -20.21 2.78
CA SER A 74 -3.17 -19.51 2.68
C SER A 74 -3.50 -18.71 3.94
N ILE A 75 -3.28 -19.27 5.14
CA ILE A 75 -3.55 -18.60 6.42
C ILE A 75 -2.61 -17.39 6.57
N MET A 76 -1.33 -17.59 6.29
CA MET A 76 -0.30 -16.55 6.39
C MET A 76 -0.56 -15.41 5.39
N LYS A 77 -0.99 -15.74 4.17
CA LYS A 77 -1.43 -14.73 3.18
C LYS A 77 -2.51 -13.81 3.76
N TYR A 78 -3.60 -14.35 4.31
CA TYR A 78 -4.70 -13.52 4.82
C TYR A 78 -4.26 -12.63 5.99
N ARG A 79 -3.39 -13.13 6.88
CA ARG A 79 -2.83 -12.33 7.99
C ARG A 79 -1.90 -11.24 7.51
N LEU A 80 -1.03 -11.53 6.53
CA LEU A 80 -0.17 -10.52 5.92
C LEU A 80 -0.95 -9.41 5.24
N LEU A 81 -2.06 -9.74 4.56
CA LEU A 81 -2.94 -8.72 3.96
C LEU A 81 -3.54 -7.80 5.03
N ALA A 82 -3.95 -8.35 6.19
CA ALA A 82 -4.50 -7.56 7.28
C ALA A 82 -3.47 -6.64 7.95
N LEU A 83 -2.20 -7.08 8.03
CA LEU A 83 -1.10 -6.35 8.66
C LEU A 83 -0.29 -5.49 7.67
N ALA A 84 -0.63 -5.50 6.39
CA ALA A 84 0.12 -4.76 5.37
C ALA A 84 0.17 -3.25 5.63
N SER A 85 -0.86 -2.67 6.25
CA SER A 85 -0.90 -1.24 6.58
C SER A 85 -0.07 -0.88 7.82
N THR A 86 0.16 -1.83 8.73
CA THR A 86 0.92 -1.59 9.98
C THR A 86 2.42 -1.75 9.76
N ALA A 87 2.83 -2.76 8.99
CA ALA A 87 4.23 -3.08 8.72
C ALA A 87 4.44 -3.45 7.23
N PRO A 88 4.27 -2.49 6.31
CA PRO A 88 4.26 -2.77 4.87
C PRO A 88 5.57 -3.35 4.35
N GLU A 89 6.73 -2.91 4.85
CA GLU A 89 8.03 -3.39 4.40
C GLU A 89 8.26 -4.85 4.78
N ARG A 90 7.89 -5.21 6.01
CA ARG A 90 7.94 -6.60 6.49
C ARG A 90 6.92 -7.46 5.75
N ALA A 91 5.70 -6.96 5.55
CA ALA A 91 4.67 -7.67 4.79
C ALA A 91 5.08 -7.90 3.33
N TYR A 92 5.78 -6.95 2.72
CA TYR A 92 6.33 -7.08 1.37
C TYR A 92 7.36 -8.20 1.29
N ALA A 93 8.32 -8.22 2.21
CA ALA A 93 9.36 -9.26 2.27
C ALA A 93 8.76 -10.66 2.52
N LEU A 94 7.86 -10.77 3.50
CA LEU A 94 7.17 -12.02 3.79
C LEU A 94 6.28 -12.47 2.62
N GLY A 95 5.64 -11.53 1.93
CA GLY A 95 4.87 -11.80 0.70
C GLY A 95 5.73 -12.41 -0.40
N TRP A 96 6.97 -11.95 -0.57
CA TRP A 96 7.95 -12.55 -1.48
C TRP A 96 8.33 -13.97 -1.07
N ILE A 97 8.61 -14.17 0.22
CA ILE A 97 9.01 -15.48 0.78
C ILE A 97 7.91 -16.53 0.58
N ILE A 98 6.63 -16.15 0.78
CA ILE A 98 5.49 -17.05 0.53
C ILE A 98 5.00 -17.03 -0.93
N GLN A 99 5.68 -16.30 -1.82
CA GLN A 99 5.36 -16.17 -3.24
C GLN A 99 3.93 -15.67 -3.52
N SER A 100 3.40 -14.80 -2.66
CA SER A 100 2.05 -14.25 -2.80
C SER A 100 2.07 -12.88 -3.49
N LYS A 101 1.72 -12.84 -4.78
CA LYS A 101 1.65 -11.57 -5.56
C LYS A 101 0.76 -10.54 -4.88
N GLU A 102 -0.38 -10.98 -4.36
CA GLU A 102 -1.37 -10.12 -3.74
C GLU A 102 -0.81 -9.42 -2.50
N VAL A 103 -0.07 -10.15 -1.65
CA VAL A 103 0.57 -9.55 -0.47
C VAL A 103 1.67 -8.58 -0.91
N VAL A 104 2.52 -8.98 -1.84
CA VAL A 104 3.61 -8.12 -2.36
C VAL A 104 3.04 -6.81 -2.92
N HIS A 105 1.98 -6.90 -3.72
CA HIS A 105 1.35 -5.72 -4.35
C HIS A 105 0.70 -4.83 -3.31
N LEU A 106 -0.09 -5.39 -2.39
CA LEU A 106 -0.75 -4.62 -1.36
C LEU A 106 0.29 -3.94 -0.46
N ALA A 107 1.27 -4.69 0.03
CA ALA A 107 2.31 -4.19 0.92
C ALA A 107 3.17 -3.12 0.25
N ALA A 108 3.55 -3.28 -1.03
CA ALA A 108 4.21 -2.23 -1.80
C ALA A 108 3.34 -0.97 -1.87
N LYS A 109 2.03 -1.13 -2.13
CA LYS A 109 1.10 -0.01 -2.18
C LYS A 109 0.92 0.66 -0.82
N GLU A 110 0.89 -0.08 0.28
CA GLU A 110 0.80 0.46 1.65
C GLU A 110 2.12 1.14 2.08
N SER A 111 3.27 0.66 1.60
CA SER A 111 4.58 1.27 1.90
C SER A 111 4.71 2.70 1.38
N LEU A 112 3.95 3.08 0.35
CA LEU A 112 3.88 4.45 -0.17
C LEU A 112 3.42 5.47 0.89
N ALA A 113 2.86 5.00 2.01
CA ALA A 113 2.51 5.87 3.12
C ALA A 113 3.69 6.42 3.92
N ARG A 114 4.89 5.88 3.69
CA ARG A 114 6.12 6.29 4.36
C ARG A 114 7.09 6.89 3.34
N PRO A 115 7.96 7.82 3.75
CA PRO A 115 8.99 8.35 2.87
C PRO A 115 9.91 7.24 2.35
N LEU A 116 10.33 7.37 1.09
CA LEU A 116 11.18 6.37 0.42
C LEU A 116 12.47 6.07 1.20
N LEU A 117 13.05 7.07 1.87
CA LEU A 117 14.31 6.95 2.61
C LEU A 117 14.13 6.47 4.06
N ASP A 118 12.90 6.34 4.55
CA ASP A 118 12.61 5.88 5.91
C ASP A 118 12.43 4.35 5.98
N ILE A 119 12.70 3.63 4.89
CA ILE A 119 12.68 2.17 4.86
C ILE A 119 13.82 1.66 5.73
N SER A 120 13.50 1.32 6.98
CA SER A 120 14.42 0.68 7.91
C SER A 120 14.75 -0.74 7.42
N PRO A 121 16.01 -1.20 7.57
CA PRO A 121 16.37 -2.59 7.29
C PRO A 121 15.50 -3.51 8.14
N GLN A 122 14.75 -4.38 7.47
CA GLN A 122 13.94 -5.42 8.12
C GLN A 122 14.72 -6.75 8.10
N PRO A 123 14.62 -7.57 9.16
CA PRO A 123 15.31 -8.86 9.20
C PRO A 123 14.86 -9.79 8.06
N GLU A 124 13.63 -9.64 7.58
CA GLU A 124 13.09 -10.40 6.46
C GLU A 124 13.74 -10.04 5.11
N PHE A 125 14.36 -8.85 4.97
CA PHE A 125 15.04 -8.47 3.73
C PHE A 125 16.28 -9.32 3.43
N ALA A 126 16.89 -9.92 4.45
CA ALA A 126 18.01 -10.85 4.25
C ALA A 126 17.59 -12.17 3.59
N GLN A 127 16.29 -12.48 3.56
CA GLN A 127 15.73 -13.73 3.04
C GLN A 127 15.18 -13.59 1.60
N ILE A 128 15.17 -12.38 1.05
CA ILE A 128 14.70 -12.10 -0.31
C ILE A 128 15.86 -11.67 -1.20
N PRO A 129 15.77 -11.86 -2.53
CA PRO A 129 16.78 -11.34 -3.43
C PRO A 129 16.87 -9.81 -3.34
N GLU A 130 18.07 -9.27 -3.47
CA GLU A 130 18.32 -7.82 -3.48
C GLU A 130 17.49 -7.09 -4.55
N SER A 131 17.22 -7.77 -5.68
CA SER A 131 16.35 -7.25 -6.74
C SER A 131 14.95 -6.88 -6.23
N ALA A 132 14.37 -7.66 -5.31
CA ALA A 132 13.05 -7.38 -4.76
C ALA A 132 13.05 -6.06 -3.95
N VAL A 133 14.13 -5.77 -3.22
CA VAL A 133 14.28 -4.49 -2.50
C VAL A 133 14.41 -3.33 -3.50
N PHE A 134 15.24 -3.48 -4.53
CA PHE A 134 15.36 -2.48 -5.58
C PHE A 134 14.05 -2.22 -6.33
N GLU A 135 13.25 -3.25 -6.56
CA GLU A 135 11.93 -3.15 -7.19
C GLU A 135 10.95 -2.38 -6.32
N LEU A 136 10.94 -2.58 -5.00
CA LEU A 136 10.14 -1.76 -4.09
C LEU A 136 10.53 -0.28 -4.17
N LEU A 137 11.84 0.02 -4.19
CA LEU A 137 12.35 1.39 -4.32
C LEU A 137 12.02 2.00 -5.69
N ALA A 138 12.15 1.22 -6.76
CA ALA A 138 11.80 1.63 -8.11
C ALA A 138 10.30 1.94 -8.22
N TYR A 139 9.45 1.08 -7.65
CA TYR A 139 8.01 1.29 -7.55
C TYR A 139 7.67 2.61 -6.85
N HIS A 140 8.30 2.89 -5.70
CA HIS A 140 8.16 4.15 -4.98
C HIS A 140 8.51 5.35 -5.84
N ARG A 141 9.69 5.35 -6.49
CA ARG A 141 10.14 6.44 -7.39
C ARG A 141 9.17 6.66 -8.54
N LEU A 142 8.68 5.59 -9.15
CA LEU A 142 7.73 5.65 -10.26
C LEU A 142 6.39 6.23 -9.82
N CYS A 143 5.88 5.84 -8.65
CA CYS A 143 4.66 6.40 -8.08
C CYS A 143 4.81 7.89 -7.78
N LEU A 144 5.90 8.29 -7.12
CA LEU A 144 6.21 9.69 -6.84
C LEU A 144 6.24 10.53 -8.12
N ARG A 145 6.97 10.07 -9.14
CA ARG A 145 7.06 10.77 -10.44
C ARG A 145 5.69 10.86 -11.12
N SER A 146 4.90 9.80 -11.07
CA SER A 146 3.58 9.77 -11.71
C SER A 146 2.57 10.65 -10.98
N VAL A 147 2.68 10.78 -9.66
CA VAL A 147 1.84 11.70 -8.86
C VAL A 147 2.28 13.14 -9.07
N SER A 148 3.59 13.42 -9.17
CA SER A 148 4.09 14.78 -9.41
C SER A 148 3.59 15.38 -10.73
N SER A 149 3.31 14.56 -11.74
CA SER A 149 2.81 15.05 -13.02
C SER A 149 1.35 15.51 -12.98
N ILE A 150 0.58 15.12 -11.95
CA ILE A 150 -0.84 15.47 -11.76
C ILE A 150 -1.04 16.99 -11.62
N ALA A 151 -0.12 17.69 -10.96
CA ALA A 151 -0.19 19.16 -10.85
C ALA A 151 0.26 19.87 -12.14
N THR A 152 1.17 19.27 -12.90
CA THR A 152 1.70 19.88 -14.14
C THR A 152 0.74 19.75 -15.32
N SER A 153 -0.05 18.68 -15.39
CA SER A 153 -1.06 18.45 -16.43
C SER A 153 -2.42 18.19 -15.78
N LEU A 154 -3.34 19.12 -15.98
CA LEU A 154 -4.72 19.03 -15.49
C LEU A 154 -5.66 18.34 -16.48
N GLU A 155 -5.12 17.62 -17.46
CA GLU A 155 -5.88 16.87 -18.47
C GLU A 155 -6.74 15.74 -17.90
N TRP A 156 -6.56 15.40 -16.62
CA TRP A 156 -7.40 14.43 -15.92
C TRP A 156 -8.70 15.05 -15.36
N LEU A 157 -8.76 16.37 -15.20
CA LEU A 157 -9.95 17.07 -14.72
C LEU A 157 -10.95 17.27 -15.86
N ARG A 158 -12.19 16.85 -15.63
CA ARG A 158 -13.30 17.12 -16.55
C ARG A 158 -13.86 18.52 -16.27
N PRO A 159 -14.12 19.35 -17.29
CA PRO A 159 -14.75 20.66 -17.10
C PRO A 159 -16.03 20.63 -16.28
N ALA A 160 -16.89 19.62 -16.51
CA ALA A 160 -18.16 19.45 -15.82
C ALA A 160 -18.04 19.08 -14.33
N SER A 161 -16.88 18.60 -13.89
CA SER A 161 -16.61 18.23 -12.49
C SER A 161 -16.08 19.40 -11.66
N LEU A 162 -15.73 20.52 -12.30
CA LEU A 162 -15.20 21.68 -11.61
C LEU A 162 -16.32 22.51 -10.97
N PRO A 163 -16.19 22.89 -9.68
CA PRO A 163 -17.12 23.82 -9.05
C PRO A 163 -17.16 25.15 -9.80
N ALA A 164 -18.36 25.68 -10.04
CA ALA A 164 -18.55 26.96 -10.73
C ALA A 164 -17.73 28.12 -10.10
N ALA A 165 -17.53 28.10 -8.77
CA ALA A 165 -16.74 29.09 -8.05
C ALA A 165 -15.26 29.17 -8.48
N VAL A 166 -14.73 28.10 -9.08
CA VAL A 166 -13.35 28.00 -9.59
C VAL A 166 -13.23 28.62 -10.99
N LEU A 167 -14.33 28.65 -11.75
CA LEU A 167 -14.34 29.08 -13.13
C LEU A 167 -14.45 30.60 -13.26
N GLN A 168 -13.92 31.13 -14.36
CA GLN A 168 -14.12 32.53 -14.72
C GLN A 168 -15.60 32.85 -14.97
N TRP A 169 -16.02 34.03 -14.53
CA TRP A 169 -17.30 34.61 -14.90
C TRP A 169 -17.32 34.99 -16.39
N GLN A 170 -18.40 34.65 -17.09
CA GLN A 170 -18.53 34.88 -18.53
C GLN A 170 -19.52 36.01 -18.81
N ASN A 171 -19.10 37.03 -19.56
CA ASN A 171 -19.96 38.15 -19.95
C ASN A 171 -20.75 37.84 -21.24
N VAL A 172 -21.54 36.78 -21.25
CA VAL A 172 -22.31 36.35 -22.43
C VAL A 172 -23.76 36.10 -22.02
N ALA A 173 -24.71 36.50 -22.86
CA ALA A 173 -26.15 36.51 -22.57
C ALA A 173 -26.70 35.13 -22.13
N ASP A 174 -26.12 34.04 -22.64
CA ASP A 174 -26.56 32.66 -22.35
C ASP A 174 -25.59 31.90 -21.41
N ALA A 175 -24.63 32.60 -20.78
CA ALA A 175 -23.69 31.94 -19.89
C ALA A 175 -24.32 31.61 -18.53
N ASP A 176 -24.30 30.33 -18.15
CA ASP A 176 -24.60 29.92 -16.78
C ASP A 176 -23.46 30.36 -15.83
N ASN A 177 -23.69 31.51 -15.20
CA ASN A 177 -22.82 32.10 -14.19
C ASN A 177 -23.26 31.75 -12.75
N THR A 178 -24.21 30.83 -12.56
CA THR A 178 -24.63 30.44 -11.21
C THR A 178 -23.43 29.91 -10.41
N GLY A 179 -23.22 30.46 -9.22
CA GLY A 179 -22.06 30.13 -8.37
C GLY A 179 -20.70 30.66 -8.83
N ARG A 180 -20.60 31.36 -9.97
CA ARG A 180 -19.35 31.99 -10.43
C ARG A 180 -19.16 33.37 -9.81
N CYS A 181 -17.90 33.75 -9.57
CA CYS A 181 -17.58 35.08 -9.07
C CYS A 181 -17.07 36.00 -10.20
N ASN A 182 -17.69 37.17 -10.34
CA ASN A 182 -17.33 38.22 -11.30
C ASN A 182 -16.04 38.99 -10.94
N CYS A 183 -15.29 38.57 -9.91
CA CYS A 183 -13.99 39.17 -9.65
C CYS A 183 -12.98 38.72 -10.72
N ASN A 184 -12.21 39.66 -11.25
CA ASN A 184 -11.10 39.36 -12.16
C ASN A 184 -9.78 39.09 -11.42
N SER A 185 -9.82 38.98 -10.09
CA SER A 185 -8.63 38.76 -9.27
C SER A 185 -8.14 37.33 -9.42
N GLY A 186 -6.90 37.17 -9.91
CA GLY A 186 -6.17 35.92 -9.92
C GLY A 186 -6.82 34.84 -10.79
N LEU A 187 -6.66 34.96 -12.10
CA LEU A 187 -7.05 33.93 -13.07
C LEU A 187 -5.82 33.38 -13.76
N VAL A 188 -5.87 32.09 -14.11
CA VAL A 188 -4.82 31.39 -14.83
C VAL A 188 -5.46 30.46 -15.86
N SER A 189 -4.91 30.45 -17.08
CA SER A 189 -5.33 29.52 -18.11
C SER A 189 -4.75 28.12 -17.82
N VAL A 190 -5.59 27.10 -17.98
CA VAL A 190 -5.22 25.69 -17.84
C VAL A 190 -5.87 24.86 -18.94
N ILE A 191 -5.17 23.80 -19.37
CA ILE A 191 -5.69 22.83 -20.32
C ILE A 191 -6.24 21.64 -19.54
N LEU A 192 -7.51 21.32 -19.78
CA LEU A 192 -8.24 20.24 -19.12
C LEU A 192 -8.42 19.04 -20.07
N ALA A 193 -9.14 18.02 -19.58
CA ALA A 193 -9.45 16.83 -20.36
C ALA A 193 -10.06 17.18 -21.73
N GLY A 194 -9.53 16.57 -22.79
CA GLY A 194 -9.98 16.81 -24.16
C GLY A 194 -9.37 18.05 -24.83
N GLY A 195 -8.34 18.65 -24.25
CA GLY A 195 -7.66 19.81 -24.82
C GLY A 195 -8.45 21.12 -24.65
N VAL A 196 -9.42 21.14 -23.73
CA VAL A 196 -10.25 22.31 -23.47
C VAL A 196 -9.46 23.30 -22.61
N GLU A 197 -9.20 24.48 -23.15
CA GLU A 197 -8.57 25.58 -22.42
C GLU A 197 -9.62 26.36 -21.62
N LEU A 198 -9.43 26.49 -20.30
CA LEU A 198 -10.30 27.26 -19.41
C LEU A 198 -9.49 28.15 -18.47
N TRP A 199 -10.11 29.26 -18.07
CA TRP A 199 -9.57 30.15 -17.03
C TRP A 199 -10.13 29.74 -15.66
N ILE A 200 -9.23 29.36 -14.76
CA ILE A 200 -9.55 29.03 -13.37
C ILE A 200 -8.96 30.04 -12.41
N LYS A 201 -9.49 30.09 -11.18
CA LYS A 201 -8.93 30.92 -10.12
C LYS A 201 -7.55 30.43 -9.68
N THR A 202 -6.62 31.35 -9.43
CA THR A 202 -5.25 31.03 -9.04
C THR A 202 -5.17 30.24 -7.74
N TRP A 203 -6.05 30.52 -6.77
CA TRP A 203 -6.09 29.76 -5.50
C TRP A 203 -6.35 28.25 -5.71
N CYS A 204 -7.07 27.88 -6.77
CA CYS A 204 -7.29 26.47 -7.11
C CYS A 204 -6.00 25.84 -7.66
N LYS A 205 -5.30 26.55 -8.54
CA LYS A 205 -4.01 26.10 -9.09
C LYS A 205 -2.95 25.97 -8.00
N THR A 206 -2.83 26.98 -7.13
CA THR A 206 -1.88 26.95 -6.00
C THR A 206 -2.21 25.82 -5.04
N TYR A 207 -3.49 25.54 -4.77
CA TYR A 207 -3.88 24.39 -3.98
C TYR A 207 -3.40 23.09 -4.60
N LEU A 208 -3.64 22.86 -5.90
CA LEU A 208 -3.20 21.64 -6.59
C LEU A 208 -1.68 21.49 -6.61
N GLU A 209 -0.94 22.55 -6.88
CA GLU A 209 0.53 22.56 -6.87
C GLU A 209 1.10 22.28 -5.48
N THR A 210 0.55 22.92 -4.44
CA THR A 210 1.01 22.71 -3.05
C THR A 210 0.65 21.31 -2.57
N ALA A 211 -0.57 20.85 -2.87
CA ALA A 211 -1.05 19.52 -2.55
C ALA A 211 -0.16 18.45 -3.16
N VAL A 212 0.19 18.57 -4.45
CA VAL A 212 1.10 17.62 -5.10
C VAL A 212 2.55 17.77 -4.60
N GLY A 213 2.97 18.98 -4.25
CA GLY A 213 4.29 19.23 -3.63
C GLY A 213 4.45 18.49 -2.30
N GLU A 214 3.44 18.54 -1.42
CA GLU A 214 3.48 17.82 -0.15
C GLU A 214 3.46 16.30 -0.33
N LEU A 215 2.76 15.80 -1.34
CA LEU A 215 2.74 14.37 -1.71
C LEU A 215 4.10 13.84 -2.19
N GLN A 216 5.08 14.69 -2.48
CA GLN A 216 6.44 14.25 -2.81
C GLN A 216 7.14 13.60 -1.62
N SER A 217 6.68 13.88 -0.39
CA SER A 217 7.26 13.29 0.83
C SER A 217 6.61 11.96 1.22
N CYS A 218 5.30 11.77 0.96
CA CYS A 218 4.52 10.55 1.24
C CYS A 218 3.33 10.44 0.27
N VAL A 219 3.11 9.27 -0.32
CA VAL A 219 2.11 9.05 -1.39
C VAL A 219 0.85 8.33 -0.89
N ARG A 220 0.80 7.82 0.36
CA ARG A 220 -0.40 7.15 0.89
C ARG A 220 -0.64 7.35 2.39
N GLY A 221 -1.84 7.03 2.87
CA GLY A 221 -2.15 6.88 4.30
C GLY A 221 -2.68 8.12 5.06
N SER A 222 -2.20 9.34 4.81
CA SER A 222 -2.70 10.54 5.52
C SER A 222 -3.16 11.68 4.59
N THR A 223 -3.22 11.40 3.30
CA THR A 223 -3.60 12.29 2.19
C THR A 223 -4.84 13.15 2.53
N VAL A 224 -5.86 12.55 3.16
CA VAL A 224 -7.10 13.24 3.55
C VAL A 224 -6.91 14.27 4.68
N LYS A 225 -6.00 14.04 5.64
CA LYS A 225 -5.69 15.00 6.72
C LYS A 225 -4.77 16.13 6.24
N GLN A 226 -3.84 15.82 5.34
CA GLN A 226 -2.93 16.80 4.73
C GLN A 226 -3.67 17.76 3.80
N PHE A 227 -4.59 17.26 2.97
CA PHE A 227 -5.42 18.12 2.12
C PHE A 227 -6.34 19.07 2.90
N LYS A 228 -6.82 18.67 4.08
CA LYS A 228 -7.63 19.53 4.96
C LYS A 228 -6.81 20.68 5.57
N THR A 229 -5.56 20.43 5.97
CA THR A 229 -4.68 21.47 6.53
C THR A 229 -4.20 22.44 5.46
N LEU A 230 -3.85 21.93 4.27
CA LEU A 230 -3.54 22.71 3.07
C LEU A 230 -4.69 23.61 2.63
N ARG A 231 -5.92 23.11 2.67
CA ARG A 231 -7.12 23.87 2.34
C ARG A 231 -7.25 25.13 3.20
N ASN A 232 -7.05 25.00 4.51
CA ASN A 232 -7.13 26.15 5.42
C ASN A 232 -6.05 27.18 5.11
N ALA A 233 -4.82 26.74 4.78
CA ALA A 233 -3.74 27.64 4.38
C ALA A 233 -4.07 28.41 3.09
N VAL A 234 -4.69 27.76 2.10
CA VAL A 234 -5.08 28.40 0.85
C VAL A 234 -6.27 29.35 1.06
N VAL A 235 -7.29 28.95 1.82
CA VAL A 235 -8.47 29.78 2.12
C VAL A 235 -8.07 31.11 2.78
N ASN A 236 -7.09 31.08 3.68
CA ASN A 236 -6.57 32.28 4.35
C ASN A 236 -5.83 33.23 3.40
N ASN A 237 -5.36 32.74 2.25
CA ASN A 237 -4.64 33.51 1.24
C ASN A 237 -5.50 33.85 0.01
N VAL A 238 -6.80 33.54 0.04
CA VAL A 238 -7.73 34.01 -0.99
C VAL A 238 -7.80 35.54 -0.89
N GLY A 239 -7.62 36.21 -2.03
CA GLY A 239 -7.66 37.68 -2.12
C GLY A 239 -8.95 38.29 -1.56
N ASN A 240 -9.04 39.62 -1.54
CA ASN A 240 -10.08 40.36 -0.79
C ASN A 240 -11.53 40.18 -1.29
N CYS A 241 -11.80 39.29 -2.24
CA CYS A 241 -13.13 39.02 -2.73
C CYS A 241 -13.94 38.16 -1.73
N THR A 242 -15.02 38.72 -1.20
CA THR A 242 -15.90 38.06 -0.22
C THR A 242 -16.59 36.81 -0.78
N THR A 243 -17.06 36.85 -2.04
CA THR A 243 -17.68 35.70 -2.71
C THR A 243 -16.70 34.56 -2.91
N CYS A 244 -15.45 34.86 -3.31
CA CYS A 244 -14.42 33.82 -3.43
C CYS A 244 -14.10 33.21 -2.07
N LYS A 245 -14.00 34.01 -0.99
CA LYS A 245 -13.76 33.49 0.36
C LYS A 245 -14.89 32.57 0.84
N ALA A 246 -16.14 32.95 0.59
CA ALA A 246 -17.31 32.16 0.98
C ALA A 246 -17.37 30.80 0.26
N ASN A 247 -17.07 30.78 -1.05
CA ASN A 247 -17.25 29.58 -1.88
C ASN A 247 -15.97 28.74 -2.03
N CYS A 248 -14.80 29.28 -1.68
CA CYS A 248 -13.51 28.60 -1.85
C CYS A 248 -13.44 27.29 -1.04
N TYR A 249 -13.97 27.28 0.19
CA TYR A 249 -13.88 26.12 1.06
C TYR A 249 -14.58 24.89 0.45
N GLU A 250 -15.83 25.04 0.03
CA GLU A 250 -16.61 23.95 -0.57
C GLU A 250 -16.03 23.52 -1.93
N ALA A 251 -15.56 24.49 -2.72
CA ALA A 251 -14.93 24.20 -4.00
C ALA A 251 -13.64 23.36 -3.83
N LEU A 252 -12.79 23.73 -2.86
CA LEU A 252 -11.57 22.99 -2.57
C LEU A 252 -11.85 21.60 -1.97
N ASP A 253 -12.96 21.42 -1.25
CA ASP A 253 -13.38 20.10 -0.75
C ASP A 253 -13.64 19.14 -1.92
N LYS A 254 -14.46 19.58 -2.88
CA LYS A 254 -14.75 18.83 -4.11
C LYS A 254 -13.48 18.54 -4.92
N ILE A 255 -12.59 19.53 -5.07
CA ILE A 255 -11.31 19.34 -5.78
C ILE A 255 -10.41 18.35 -5.02
N SER A 256 -10.43 18.38 -3.69
CA SER A 256 -9.64 17.45 -2.87
C SER A 256 -10.08 16.00 -3.06
N ASP A 257 -11.38 15.74 -3.16
CA ASP A 257 -11.92 14.40 -3.43
C ASP A 257 -11.50 13.90 -4.83
N LEU A 258 -11.60 14.77 -5.85
CA LEU A 258 -11.15 14.46 -7.20
C LEU A 258 -9.64 14.17 -7.26
N LEU A 259 -8.85 14.92 -6.50
CA LEU A 259 -7.40 14.71 -6.41
C LEU A 259 -7.07 13.37 -5.76
N VAL A 260 -7.77 13.00 -4.67
CA VAL A 260 -7.61 11.69 -4.01
C VAL A 260 -7.90 10.56 -4.99
N GLU A 261 -9.04 10.63 -5.71
CA GLU A 261 -9.42 9.61 -6.69
C GLU A 261 -8.37 9.48 -7.80
N GLN A 262 -7.88 10.62 -8.30
CA GLN A 262 -6.88 10.63 -9.36
C GLN A 262 -5.54 10.06 -8.89
N VAL A 263 -5.08 10.40 -7.69
CA VAL A 263 -3.83 9.86 -7.11
C VAL A 263 -3.94 8.34 -6.98
N GLU A 264 -5.03 7.83 -6.42
CA GLU A 264 -5.26 6.37 -6.31
C GLU A 264 -5.34 5.68 -7.69
N ARG A 265 -5.97 6.32 -8.68
CA ARG A 265 -6.01 5.82 -10.06
C ARG A 265 -4.63 5.74 -10.71
N VAL A 266 -3.78 6.75 -10.48
CA VAL A 266 -2.42 6.78 -11.00
C VAL A 266 -1.55 5.71 -10.34
N ILE A 267 -1.62 5.57 -9.00
CA ILE A 267 -0.88 4.54 -8.25
C ILE A 267 -1.28 3.14 -8.71
N THR A 268 -2.58 2.85 -8.81
CA THR A 268 -3.08 1.53 -9.24
C THR A 268 -2.64 1.19 -10.67
N LYS A 269 -2.69 2.15 -11.60
CA LYS A 269 -2.19 1.98 -12.96
C LYS A 269 -0.68 1.69 -13.01
N THR A 270 0.11 2.37 -12.18
CA THR A 270 1.56 2.13 -12.08
C THR A 270 1.87 0.76 -11.47
N SER A 271 1.14 0.36 -10.43
CA SER A 271 1.24 -0.96 -9.80
C SER A 271 1.00 -2.10 -10.79
N LEU A 272 -0.04 -2.01 -11.61
CA LEU A 272 -0.37 -3.06 -12.59
C LEU A 272 0.71 -3.23 -13.65
N LYS A 273 1.38 -2.14 -14.05
CA LYS A 273 2.46 -2.19 -15.05
C LYS A 273 3.77 -2.70 -14.47
N HIS A 274 4.17 -2.20 -13.30
CA HIS A 274 5.48 -2.48 -12.73
C HIS A 274 5.54 -3.83 -12.01
N LEU A 275 4.48 -4.19 -11.27
CA LEU A 275 4.50 -5.38 -10.41
C LEU A 275 4.04 -6.67 -11.12
N SER A 276 3.47 -6.58 -12.32
CA SER A 276 3.10 -7.74 -13.14
C SER A 276 4.33 -8.44 -13.74
N GLU A 277 5.43 -7.72 -13.92
CA GLU A 277 6.71 -8.24 -14.42
C GLU A 277 7.51 -9.00 -13.34
N LEU A 278 7.22 -8.77 -12.05
CA LEU A 278 8.05 -9.24 -10.93
C LEU A 278 7.95 -10.73 -10.64
N VAL A 279 6.76 -11.31 -10.77
CA VAL A 279 6.53 -12.70 -10.29
C VAL A 279 6.73 -13.73 -11.41
N ALA A 280 7.41 -13.35 -12.49
CA ALA A 280 7.87 -14.28 -13.52
C ALA A 280 9.26 -14.86 -13.21
N ARG A 281 9.97 -14.33 -12.20
CA ARG A 281 11.30 -14.83 -11.82
C ARG A 281 11.16 -15.76 -10.61
N PRO A 282 11.26 -17.10 -10.80
CA PRO A 282 11.33 -18.00 -9.66
C PRO A 282 12.56 -17.62 -8.81
N ILE A 283 12.39 -17.61 -7.50
CA ILE A 283 13.50 -17.56 -6.55
C ILE A 283 14.32 -18.82 -6.85
N SER A 284 15.46 -18.67 -7.53
CA SER A 284 16.43 -19.75 -7.63
C SER A 284 16.87 -20.06 -6.21
N ARG A 285 16.43 -21.20 -5.67
CA ARG A 285 16.93 -21.73 -4.39
C ARG A 285 18.46 -21.71 -4.49
N PRO A 286 19.18 -21.03 -3.58
CA PRO A 286 20.62 -21.24 -3.51
C PRO A 286 20.88 -22.73 -3.19
N PRO A 287 21.98 -23.30 -3.72
CA PRO A 287 22.32 -24.71 -3.57
C PRO A 287 22.51 -25.13 -2.10
#